data_AF-A0A8I1SR28-F1
#
_entry.id   AF-A0A8I1SR28-F1
#
_cell.length_a   1.000
_cell.length_b   1.000
_cell.length_c   1.000
_cell.angle_alpha   90.00
_cell.angle_beta   90.00
_cell.angle_gamma   90.00
#
_symmetry.space_group_name_H-M   'P 1'
#
loop_
_entity.id
_entity.type
_entity.pdbx_description
1 polymer ?
#
loop_
_entity_poly.entity_id
_entity_poly.type
_entity_poly.pdbx_seq_one_letter_code
_entity_poly.pdbx_strand_id
1 'polypeptide(L)'
;MSFPSGDAAWTITFDNGSPDRSGSAAPRTDSAKEKPVAGQLAKIEIVRMGGGRHDVVSYASGAKAEMWWPPRSGLVLFKMDGEAVRALRSGYFDNQRYDATAFQWVNKGTFRGMEMLAGKPCRHYVFEQPLVGEERLVFHAWIDNQTNRPAALKVGGGSAGVFVFDLPMPDRAYVPSPEFAAAFEKCQDALAPRKSYGR
;
A
#
# COMPACT_ATOMS: atom_id res chain seq x y z
N MET A 1 10.06 13.85 -4.79
CA MET A 1 8.66 13.45 -4.67
C MET A 1 8.18 13.79 -3.27
N SER A 2 6.89 14.09 -3.10
CA SER A 2 6.27 14.50 -1.84
C SER A 2 5.22 13.50 -1.39
N PHE A 3 5.32 13.02 -0.16
CA PHE A 3 4.26 12.30 0.55
C PHE A 3 3.69 13.20 1.64
N PRO A 4 2.42 13.00 2.07
CA PRO A 4 1.91 13.67 3.25
C PRO A 4 2.76 13.39 4.50
N SER A 5 3.05 14.46 5.24
CA SER A 5 3.71 14.43 6.55
C SER A 5 2.69 14.67 7.66
N GLY A 6 2.91 14.08 8.84
CA GLY A 6 1.96 14.20 9.95
C GLY A 6 0.69 13.39 9.71
N ASP A 7 -0.43 13.91 10.21
CA ASP A 7 -1.74 13.27 10.09
C ASP A 7 -2.25 13.42 8.65
N ALA A 8 -2.61 12.29 8.04
CA ALA A 8 -3.02 12.26 6.63
C ALA A 8 -3.80 10.99 6.29
N ALA A 9 -4.62 11.07 5.24
CA ALA A 9 -5.30 9.93 4.66
C ALA A 9 -5.12 9.90 3.13
N TRP A 10 -4.99 8.69 2.59
CA TRP A 10 -4.96 8.46 1.16
C TRP A 10 -5.52 7.08 0.82
N THR A 11 -5.93 6.91 -0.43
CA THR A 11 -6.40 5.63 -0.97
C THR A 11 -5.53 5.21 -2.13
N ILE A 12 -5.33 3.90 -2.26
CA ILE A 12 -4.82 3.27 -3.48
C ILE A 12 -5.92 2.41 -4.09
N THR A 13 -6.20 2.60 -5.37
CA THR A 13 -7.11 1.74 -6.14
C THR A 13 -6.35 0.94 -7.18
N PHE A 14 -6.73 -0.31 -7.36
CA PHE A 14 -6.16 -1.20 -8.37
C PHE A 14 -7.27 -1.48 -9.38
N ASP A 15 -7.14 -0.94 -10.58
CA ASP A 15 -8.04 -1.32 -11.65
C ASP A 15 -7.72 -2.75 -12.09
N ASN A 16 -8.78 -3.54 -12.28
CA ASN A 16 -8.71 -4.90 -12.84
C ASN A 16 -8.57 -4.87 -14.38
N GLY A 17 -8.28 -3.70 -14.97
CA GLY A 17 -8.13 -3.52 -16.41
C GLY A 17 -7.04 -2.48 -16.69
N SER A 18 -6.10 -2.85 -17.56
CA SER A 18 -4.85 -2.14 -17.89
C SER A 18 -4.96 -0.61 -18.03
N PRO A 19 -3.93 0.17 -17.62
CA PRO A 19 -3.80 1.59 -17.98
C PRO A 19 -3.54 1.84 -19.49
N ASP A 20 -3.44 0.81 -20.33
CA ASP A 20 -3.24 0.92 -21.79
C ASP A 20 -4.49 1.38 -22.57
N ARG A 21 -5.16 2.45 -22.13
CA ARG A 21 -6.15 3.15 -22.97
C ARG A 21 -5.65 4.52 -23.38
N SER A 22 -4.60 4.52 -24.19
CA SER A 22 -4.34 5.59 -25.16
C SER A 22 -4.72 5.09 -26.57
N GLY A 23 -5.79 5.63 -27.14
CA GLY A 23 -6.02 5.62 -28.59
C GLY A 23 -7.11 4.69 -29.13
N SER A 24 -8.15 5.30 -29.69
CA SER A 24 -9.08 4.77 -30.71
C SER A 24 -9.98 3.58 -30.33
N ALA A 25 -11.19 3.88 -29.84
CA ALA A 25 -12.25 2.90 -29.67
C ALA A 25 -12.89 2.53 -31.02
N ALA A 26 -12.54 1.36 -31.55
CA ALA A 26 -13.52 0.52 -32.23
C ALA A 26 -14.15 -0.42 -31.18
N PRO A 27 -15.48 -0.57 -31.12
CA PRO A 27 -16.12 -1.39 -30.10
C PRO A 27 -15.88 -2.86 -30.42
N ARG A 28 -14.99 -3.52 -29.67
CA ARG A 28 -14.95 -4.98 -29.65
C ARG A 28 -15.84 -5.48 -28.51
N THR A 29 -16.94 -6.08 -28.95
CA THR A 29 -17.85 -6.94 -28.19
C THR A 29 -17.11 -8.11 -27.55
N ASP A 30 -17.64 -8.52 -26.40
CA ASP A 30 -17.37 -9.76 -25.65
C ASP A 30 -15.93 -10.02 -25.21
N SER A 31 -15.64 -9.60 -23.98
CA SER A 31 -14.62 -10.24 -23.15
C SER A 31 -15.31 -10.72 -21.88
N ALA A 32 -15.39 -12.04 -21.72
CA ALA A 32 -15.82 -12.68 -20.49
C ALA A 32 -15.14 -12.00 -19.30
N LYS A 33 -15.92 -11.57 -18.31
CA LYS A 33 -15.38 -11.03 -17.05
C LYS A 33 -14.41 -12.08 -16.50
N GLU A 34 -13.11 -11.82 -16.61
CA GLU A 34 -12.09 -12.63 -15.96
C GLU A 34 -12.49 -12.75 -14.49
N LYS A 35 -12.62 -14.01 -14.02
CA LYS A 35 -12.95 -14.24 -12.61
C LYS A 35 -11.83 -13.62 -11.78
N PRO A 36 -12.13 -12.75 -10.80
CA PRO A 36 -11.10 -12.15 -9.96
C PRO A 36 -10.25 -13.25 -9.32
N VAL A 37 -8.93 -13.13 -9.46
CA VAL A 37 -7.98 -14.09 -8.88
C VAL A 37 -8.03 -13.93 -7.36
N ALA A 38 -8.10 -15.04 -6.63
CA ALA A 38 -8.09 -15.00 -5.17
C ALA A 38 -6.83 -14.25 -4.68
N GLY A 39 -7.02 -13.24 -3.83
CA GLY A 39 -5.94 -12.38 -3.33
C GLY A 39 -5.64 -11.13 -4.18
N GLN A 40 -6.36 -10.91 -5.29
CA GLN A 40 -6.25 -9.65 -6.05
C GLN A 40 -6.74 -8.46 -5.23
N LEU A 41 -5.89 -7.44 -5.07
CA LEU A 41 -6.21 -6.19 -4.39
C LEU A 41 -7.16 -5.36 -5.25
N ALA A 42 -8.14 -4.72 -4.62
CA ALA A 42 -9.04 -3.77 -5.28
C ALA A 42 -8.82 -2.35 -4.76
N LYS A 43 -8.70 -2.20 -3.43
CA LYS A 43 -8.54 -0.90 -2.78
C LYS A 43 -7.74 -1.04 -1.48
N ILE A 44 -6.96 -0.02 -1.14
CA ILE A 44 -6.35 0.14 0.18
C ILE A 44 -6.66 1.54 0.67
N GLU A 45 -7.25 1.66 1.85
CA GLU A 45 -7.45 2.93 2.54
C GLU A 45 -6.42 3.05 3.64
N ILE A 46 -5.67 4.15 3.67
CA ILE A 46 -4.61 4.36 4.63
C ILE A 46 -4.89 5.65 5.40
N VAL A 47 -4.85 5.53 6.72
CA VAL A 47 -4.95 6.66 7.65
C VAL A 47 -3.71 6.65 8.53
N ARG A 48 -3.00 7.78 8.58
CA ARG A 48 -1.89 8.04 9.48
C ARG A 48 -2.32 9.11 10.46
N MET A 49 -2.18 8.84 11.76
CA MET A 49 -2.49 9.80 12.80
C MET A 49 -1.61 9.55 14.04
N GLY A 50 -1.09 10.61 14.67
CA GLY A 50 -0.38 10.51 15.95
C GLY A 50 0.87 9.59 15.90
N GLY A 51 1.49 9.45 14.73
CA GLY A 51 2.64 8.56 14.49
C GLY A 51 2.29 7.09 14.28
N GLY A 52 1.01 6.71 14.32
CA GLY A 52 0.51 5.38 13.94
C GLY A 52 -0.03 5.37 12.51
N ARG A 53 -0.27 4.17 11.98
CA ARG A 53 -0.97 3.95 10.70
C ARG A 53 -2.01 2.84 10.77
N HIS A 54 -3.16 3.01 10.13
CA HIS A 54 -4.22 2.01 9.97
C HIS A 54 -4.50 1.84 8.48
N ASP A 55 -4.43 0.61 8.00
CA ASP A 55 -4.73 0.25 6.62
C ASP A 55 -5.95 -0.67 6.59
N VAL A 56 -6.91 -0.35 5.72
CA VAL A 56 -8.02 -1.24 5.37
C VAL A 56 -7.81 -1.71 3.94
N VAL A 57 -7.51 -2.99 3.78
CA VAL A 57 -7.26 -3.64 2.50
C VAL A 57 -8.53 -4.31 2.04
N SER A 58 -9.04 -3.95 0.87
CA SER A 58 -10.17 -4.59 0.21
C SER A 58 -9.70 -5.38 -1.00
N TYR A 59 -10.06 -6.66 -1.04
CA TYR A 59 -9.78 -7.55 -2.14
C TYR A 59 -10.93 -7.58 -3.15
N ALA A 60 -10.63 -7.92 -4.40
CA ALA A 60 -11.62 -8.06 -5.46
C ALA A 60 -12.67 -9.15 -5.17
N SER A 61 -12.35 -10.11 -4.29
CA SER A 61 -13.29 -11.11 -3.78
C SER A 61 -14.35 -10.55 -2.84
N GLY A 62 -14.19 -9.30 -2.37
CA GLY A 62 -15.02 -8.70 -1.33
C GLY A 62 -14.51 -8.93 0.10
N ALA A 63 -13.53 -9.82 0.28
CA ALA A 63 -12.85 -9.99 1.57
C ALA A 63 -12.08 -8.72 1.95
N LYS A 64 -11.96 -8.47 3.26
CA LYS A 64 -11.16 -7.37 3.80
C LYS A 64 -10.09 -7.86 4.76
N ALA A 65 -9.05 -7.06 4.87
CA ALA A 65 -8.06 -7.13 5.94
C ALA A 65 -7.89 -5.77 6.59
N GLU A 66 -7.58 -5.78 7.88
CA GLU A 66 -7.21 -4.60 8.64
C GLU A 66 -5.81 -4.76 9.19
N MET A 67 -5.01 -3.70 9.06
CA MET A 67 -3.64 -3.62 9.58
C MET A 67 -3.48 -2.39 10.43
N TRP A 68 -3.10 -2.57 11.69
CA TRP A 68 -2.73 -1.49 12.59
C TRP A 68 -1.24 -1.51 12.83
N TRP A 69 -0.63 -0.33 12.70
CA TRP A 69 0.79 -0.05 12.88
C TRP A 69 0.94 0.87 14.09
N PRO A 70 1.07 0.32 15.31
CA PRO A 70 1.23 1.13 16.50
C PRO A 70 2.57 1.88 16.48
N PRO A 71 2.62 3.16 16.91
CA PRO A 71 3.82 3.97 16.87
C PRO A 71 5.00 3.28 17.59
N ARG A 72 6.16 3.21 16.92
CA ARG A 72 7.44 2.73 17.49
C ARG A 72 7.38 1.34 18.15
N SER A 73 6.42 0.50 17.78
CA SER A 73 6.22 -0.81 18.41
C SER A 73 7.05 -1.94 17.79
N GLY A 74 7.55 -1.76 16.56
CA GLY A 74 8.16 -2.85 15.79
C GLY A 74 7.18 -4.00 15.48
N LEU A 75 5.88 -3.75 15.65
CA LEU A 75 4.80 -4.70 15.46
C LEU A 75 3.76 -4.16 14.48
N VAL A 76 3.05 -5.09 13.86
CA VAL A 76 1.84 -4.88 13.07
C VAL A 76 0.78 -5.82 13.60
N LEU A 77 -0.40 -5.28 13.87
CA LEU A 77 -1.57 -6.07 14.18
C LEU A 77 -2.35 -6.27 12.90
N PHE A 78 -2.74 -7.50 12.60
CA PHE A 78 -3.35 -7.90 11.35
C PHE A 78 -4.58 -8.76 11.61
N LYS A 79 -5.64 -8.54 10.83
CA LYS A 79 -6.85 -9.35 10.85
C LYS A 79 -7.42 -9.46 9.45
N MET A 80 -7.78 -10.68 9.04
CA MET A 80 -8.68 -10.93 7.90
C MET A 80 -10.12 -11.02 8.40
N ASP A 81 -11.09 -10.72 7.53
CA ASP A 81 -12.50 -10.95 7.82
C ASP A 81 -12.76 -12.39 8.31
N GLY A 82 -13.43 -12.51 9.46
CA GLY A 82 -13.75 -13.80 10.09
C GLY A 82 -12.59 -14.46 10.85
N GLU A 83 -11.40 -13.88 10.86
CA GLU A 83 -10.25 -14.38 11.61
C GLU A 83 -9.99 -13.59 12.91
N ALA A 84 -9.18 -14.15 13.81
CA ALA A 84 -8.71 -13.45 15.01
C ALA A 84 -7.54 -12.49 14.68
N VAL A 85 -7.42 -11.40 15.45
CA VAL A 85 -6.26 -10.50 15.36
C VAL A 85 -4.96 -11.24 15.68
N ARG A 86 -3.94 -11.03 14.84
CA ARG A 86 -2.56 -11.51 15.04
C ARG A 86 -1.61 -10.34 15.16
N ALA A 87 -0.66 -10.43 16.08
CA ALA A 87 0.47 -9.50 16.12
C ALA A 87 1.69 -10.14 15.46
N LEU A 88 2.34 -9.38 14.59
CA LEU A 88 3.46 -9.83 13.77
C LEU A 88 4.57 -8.78 13.84
N ARG A 89 5.84 -9.18 13.72
CA ARG A 89 6.93 -8.20 13.61
C ARG A 89 6.75 -7.35 12.35
N SER A 90 7.02 -6.04 12.46
CA SER A 90 6.92 -5.13 11.31
C SER A 90 7.78 -5.57 10.14
N GLY A 91 8.92 -6.22 10.43
CA GLY A 91 9.81 -6.90 9.46
C GLY A 91 9.11 -7.84 8.47
N TYR A 92 8.03 -8.50 8.88
CA TYR A 92 7.25 -9.36 7.98
C TYR A 92 6.44 -8.57 6.95
N PHE A 93 6.23 -7.30 7.23
CA PHE A 93 5.47 -6.35 6.43
C PHE A 93 6.33 -5.17 5.98
N ASP A 94 7.67 -5.28 6.10
CA ASP A 94 8.59 -4.14 6.26
C ASP A 94 8.48 -3.08 5.15
N ASN A 95 7.88 -3.42 4.00
CA ASN A 95 7.48 -2.46 2.97
C ASN A 95 6.18 -2.88 2.26
N GLN A 96 5.04 -2.97 2.96
CA GLN A 96 3.78 -2.89 2.23
C GLN A 96 3.65 -1.50 1.56
N ARG A 97 3.55 -1.56 0.22
CA ARG A 97 4.30 -0.80 -0.79
C ARG A 97 3.81 0.62 -1.07
N TYR A 98 3.10 1.25 -0.13
CA TYR A 98 2.29 2.43 -0.45
C TYR A 98 2.51 3.63 0.48
N ASP A 99 3.74 3.79 0.96
CA ASP A 99 4.22 4.98 1.64
C ASP A 99 5.44 5.59 0.92
N ALA A 100 6.11 6.55 1.57
CA ALA A 100 7.27 7.20 1.01
C ALA A 100 8.46 6.27 0.75
N THR A 101 8.64 5.19 1.54
CA THR A 101 9.81 4.31 1.38
C THR A 101 9.75 3.51 0.09
N ALA A 102 8.53 3.19 -0.37
CA ALA A 102 8.29 2.46 -1.63
C ALA A 102 8.82 3.17 -2.89
N PHE A 103 9.19 4.44 -2.78
CA PHE A 103 9.68 5.27 -3.88
C PHE A 103 11.09 5.82 -3.65
N GLN A 104 11.85 5.31 -2.68
CA GLN A 104 13.23 5.74 -2.42
C GLN A 104 14.16 5.62 -3.64
N TRP A 105 13.83 4.74 -4.58
CA TRP A 105 14.56 4.54 -5.83
C TRP A 105 14.24 5.57 -6.93
N VAL A 106 13.23 6.43 -6.73
CA VAL A 106 12.83 7.47 -7.70
C VAL A 106 13.87 8.59 -7.70
N ASN A 107 14.67 8.66 -8.76
CA ASN A 107 15.73 9.65 -8.93
C ASN A 107 16.04 9.87 -10.42
N LYS A 108 17.04 10.71 -10.74
CA LYS A 108 17.40 11.04 -12.12
C LYS A 108 17.81 9.80 -12.95
N GLY A 109 18.45 8.80 -12.35
CA GLY A 109 18.89 7.58 -13.04
C GLY A 109 17.76 6.62 -13.40
N THR A 110 16.66 6.67 -12.63
CA THR A 110 15.46 5.86 -12.89
C THR A 110 14.44 6.58 -13.77
N PHE A 111 14.63 7.86 -14.09
CA PHE A 111 13.74 8.63 -14.97
C PHE A 111 13.72 8.06 -16.40
N ARG A 112 12.54 8.03 -17.01
CA ARG A 112 12.33 7.53 -18.39
C ARG A 112 11.66 8.54 -19.30
N GLY A 113 10.84 9.44 -18.77
CA GLY A 113 10.20 10.47 -19.59
C GLY A 113 8.96 11.06 -18.96
N MET A 114 8.25 11.86 -19.75
CA MET A 114 6.95 12.42 -19.43
C MET A 114 5.85 11.57 -20.05
N GLU A 115 4.83 11.22 -19.27
CA GLU A 115 3.68 10.41 -19.71
C GLU A 115 2.37 11.01 -19.21
N MET A 116 1.28 10.72 -19.91
CA MET A 116 -0.07 11.08 -19.46
C MET A 116 -0.68 9.89 -18.72
N LEU A 117 -1.01 10.06 -17.44
CA LEU A 117 -1.70 9.05 -16.63
C LEU A 117 -3.02 9.63 -16.12
N ALA A 118 -4.15 9.00 -16.49
CA ALA A 118 -5.50 9.45 -16.13
C ALA A 118 -5.72 10.97 -16.39
N GLY A 119 -5.23 11.46 -17.54
CA GLY A 119 -5.36 12.86 -17.94
C GLY A 119 -4.38 13.84 -17.25
N LYS A 120 -3.44 13.34 -16.43
CA LYS A 120 -2.43 14.17 -15.74
C LYS A 120 -1.03 13.95 -16.30
N PRO A 121 -0.24 15.01 -16.54
CA PRO A 121 1.16 14.88 -16.92
C PRO A 121 1.98 14.38 -15.73
N CYS A 122 2.63 13.24 -15.91
CA CYS A 122 3.45 12.56 -14.90
C CYS A 122 4.87 12.35 -15.41
N ARG A 123 5.83 12.40 -14.49
CA ARG A 123 7.19 11.91 -14.70
C ARG A 123 7.19 10.40 -14.45
N HIS A 124 7.65 9.63 -15.42
CA HIS A 124 7.75 8.18 -15.34
C HIS A 124 9.15 7.74 -14.92
N TYR A 125 9.21 6.79 -13.99
CA TYR A 125 10.44 6.21 -13.48
C TYR A 125 10.35 4.69 -13.52
N VAL A 126 11.47 4.05 -13.87
CA VAL A 126 11.61 2.59 -13.94
C VAL A 126 12.86 2.14 -13.21
N PHE A 127 12.70 1.14 -12.35
CA PHE A 127 13.78 0.46 -11.64
C PHE A 127 13.65 -1.05 -11.82
N GLU A 128 14.75 -1.71 -12.15
CA GLU A 128 14.81 -3.16 -12.28
C GLU A 128 15.63 -3.72 -11.12
N GLN A 129 15.00 -4.55 -10.29
CA GLN A 129 15.70 -5.28 -9.24
C GLN A 129 16.03 -6.69 -9.76
N PRO A 130 17.32 -7.06 -9.86
CA PRO A 130 17.70 -8.42 -10.18
C PRO A 130 17.29 -9.36 -9.03
N LEU A 131 16.72 -10.50 -9.38
CA LEU A 131 16.42 -11.61 -8.49
C LEU A 131 17.38 -12.78 -8.77
N VAL A 132 17.28 -13.82 -7.96
CA VAL A 132 18.06 -15.06 -8.14
C VAL A 132 17.63 -15.73 -9.45
N GLY A 133 18.58 -16.17 -10.26
CA GLY A 133 18.30 -16.96 -11.47
C GLY A 133 17.89 -16.15 -12.70
N GLU A 134 18.49 -14.97 -12.90
CA GLU A 134 18.25 -14.04 -14.04
C GLU A 134 16.85 -13.41 -14.10
N GLU A 135 15.94 -13.78 -13.20
CA GLU A 135 14.65 -13.13 -13.07
C GLU A 135 14.83 -11.66 -12.63
N ARG A 136 13.95 -10.77 -13.11
CA ARG A 136 13.96 -9.35 -12.75
C ARG A 136 12.59 -8.94 -12.29
N LEU A 137 12.55 -8.21 -11.17
CA LEU A 137 11.35 -7.52 -10.72
C LEU A 137 11.41 -6.07 -11.19
N VAL A 138 10.48 -5.68 -12.08
CA VAL A 138 10.42 -4.33 -12.64
C VAL A 138 9.45 -3.47 -11.84
N PHE A 139 9.88 -2.29 -11.44
CA PHE A 139 9.09 -1.29 -10.74
C PHE A 139 8.85 -0.10 -11.67
N HIS A 140 7.60 0.34 -11.76
CA HIS A 140 7.23 1.58 -12.43
C HIS A 140 6.57 2.53 -11.43
N ALA A 141 6.97 3.80 -11.47
CA ALA A 141 6.33 4.86 -10.70
C ALA A 141 6.00 6.03 -11.61
N TRP A 142 4.81 6.59 -11.40
CA TRP A 142 4.37 7.82 -12.04
C TRP A 142 4.24 8.88 -10.95
N ILE A 143 4.97 9.98 -11.09
CA ILE A 143 4.93 11.10 -10.16
C ILE A 143 4.31 12.28 -10.88
N ASP A 144 3.22 12.81 -10.33
CA ASP A 144 2.54 14.00 -10.84
C ASP A 144 3.56 15.14 -10.99
N ASN A 145 3.57 15.76 -12.18
CA ASN A 145 4.56 16.78 -12.50
C ASN A 145 4.28 18.11 -11.80
N GLN A 146 3.03 18.40 -11.47
CA GLN A 146 2.62 19.64 -10.82
C GLN A 146 2.73 19.53 -9.30
N THR A 147 2.16 18.48 -8.71
CA THR A 147 2.10 18.32 -7.26
C THR A 147 3.31 17.62 -6.66
N ASN A 148 4.14 17.00 -7.50
CA ASN A 148 5.27 16.16 -7.08
C ASN A 148 4.85 14.95 -6.22
N ARG A 149 3.56 14.59 -6.18
CA ARG A 149 3.01 13.45 -5.45
C ARG A 149 3.00 12.18 -6.31
N PRO A 150 3.02 10.98 -5.71
CA PRO A 150 2.77 9.75 -6.46
C PRO A 150 1.39 9.78 -7.12
N ALA A 151 1.34 9.33 -8.37
CA ALA A 151 0.10 9.10 -9.10
C ALA A 151 -0.17 7.60 -9.23
N ALA A 152 0.86 6.79 -9.51
CA ALA A 152 0.74 5.34 -9.53
C ALA A 152 2.06 4.62 -9.22
N LEU A 153 1.94 3.37 -8.76
CA LEU A 153 3.03 2.42 -8.58
C LEU A 153 2.63 1.05 -9.15
N LYS A 154 3.46 0.48 -10.02
CA LYS A 154 3.32 -0.89 -10.54
C LYS A 154 4.57 -1.69 -10.18
N VAL A 155 4.38 -2.92 -9.71
CA VAL A 155 5.47 -3.82 -9.33
C VAL A 155 5.29 -5.16 -10.02
N GLY A 156 6.31 -5.58 -10.78
CA GLY A 156 6.27 -6.76 -11.63
C GLY A 156 5.18 -6.69 -12.70
N GLY A 157 4.60 -7.85 -13.00
CA GLY A 157 3.49 -7.97 -13.96
C GLY A 157 2.10 -7.59 -13.41
N GLY A 158 2.00 -7.14 -12.15
CA GLY A 158 0.71 -6.84 -11.51
C GLY A 158 0.05 -5.54 -11.97
N SER A 159 -1.20 -5.29 -11.56
CA SER A 159 -1.89 -4.01 -11.78
C SER A 159 -1.15 -2.85 -11.09
N ALA A 160 -1.23 -1.67 -11.71
CA ALA A 160 -0.76 -0.44 -11.07
C ALA A 160 -1.74 -0.02 -9.97
N GLY A 161 -1.22 0.27 -8.78
CA GLY A 161 -1.97 0.95 -7.72
C GLY A 161 -1.96 2.45 -7.98
N VAL A 162 -3.14 3.06 -8.13
CA VAL A 162 -3.32 4.49 -8.37
C VAL A 162 -3.59 5.19 -7.05
N PHE A 163 -2.82 6.24 -6.75
CA PHE A 163 -2.87 6.96 -5.48
C PHE A 163 -3.80 8.17 -5.56
N VAL A 164 -4.62 8.34 -4.52
CA VAL A 164 -5.45 9.54 -4.30
C VAL A 164 -5.20 10.02 -2.88
N PHE A 165 -4.64 11.22 -2.77
CA PHE A 165 -4.28 11.88 -1.50
C PHE A 165 -5.31 12.92 -1.07
N ASP A 166 -5.13 13.45 0.15
CA ASP A 166 -5.95 14.51 0.76
C ASP A 166 -7.41 14.10 0.94
N LEU A 167 -7.65 12.82 1.24
CA LEU A 167 -8.97 12.37 1.63
C LEU A 167 -9.34 12.98 2.98
N PRO A 168 -10.64 13.27 3.21
CA PRO A 168 -11.10 13.67 4.53
C PRO A 168 -10.60 12.67 5.58
N MET A 169 -10.01 13.18 6.66
CA MET A 169 -9.68 12.34 7.80
C MET A 169 -10.99 11.75 8.34
N PRO A 170 -11.02 10.47 8.72
CA PRO A 170 -12.23 9.88 9.28
C PRO A 170 -12.64 10.66 10.54
N ASP A 171 -13.94 10.96 10.67
CA ASP A 171 -14.51 11.65 11.84
C ASP A 171 -14.32 10.85 13.13
N ARG A 172 -14.12 9.53 13.01
CA ARG A 172 -13.91 8.64 14.15
C ARG A 172 -12.47 8.73 14.61
N ALA A 173 -12.31 8.76 15.93
CA ALA A 173 -11.01 8.71 16.58
C ALA A 173 -10.19 7.54 16.03
N TYR A 174 -8.92 7.81 15.74
CA TYR A 174 -7.91 6.83 15.39
C TYR A 174 -7.63 5.93 16.62
N VAL A 175 -8.62 5.09 16.93
CA VAL A 175 -8.62 4.22 18.10
C VAL A 175 -8.82 2.80 17.60
N PRO A 176 -7.87 1.89 17.86
CA PRO A 176 -8.03 0.49 17.48
C PRO A 176 -9.29 -0.08 18.13
N SER A 177 -9.95 -1.00 17.43
CA SER A 177 -11.06 -1.73 18.06
C SER A 177 -10.57 -2.46 19.32
N PRO A 178 -11.46 -2.80 20.28
CA PRO A 178 -11.05 -3.48 21.51
C PRO A 178 -10.25 -4.77 21.28
N GLU A 179 -10.53 -5.49 20.19
CA GLU A 179 -9.79 -6.70 19.82
C GLU A 179 -8.34 -6.40 19.42
N PHE A 180 -8.12 -5.34 18.63
CA PHE A 180 -6.79 -4.87 18.27
C PHE A 180 -6.05 -4.32 19.49
N ALA A 181 -6.72 -3.55 20.36
CA ALA A 181 -6.15 -3.05 21.59
C ALA A 181 -5.67 -4.21 22.51
N ALA A 182 -6.53 -5.22 22.73
CA ALA A 182 -6.19 -6.38 23.55
C ALA A 182 -5.04 -7.21 22.96
N ALA A 183 -4.98 -7.38 21.64
CA ALA A 183 -3.88 -8.07 20.97
C ALA A 183 -2.55 -7.31 21.14
N PHE A 184 -2.59 -5.99 21.09
CA PHE A 184 -1.42 -5.15 21.33
C PHE A 184 -0.86 -5.31 22.74
N GLU A 185 -1.72 -5.17 23.75
CA GLU A 185 -1.35 -5.31 25.17
C GLU A 185 -0.68 -6.67 25.45
N LYS A 186 -1.32 -7.75 24.99
CA LYS A 186 -0.78 -9.12 25.14
C LYS A 186 0.62 -9.29 24.55
N CYS A 187 0.92 -8.60 23.45
CA CYS A 187 2.21 -8.69 22.78
C CYS A 187 3.26 -7.75 23.36
N GLN A 188 2.87 -6.59 23.90
CA GLN A 188 3.78 -5.75 24.68
C GLN A 188 4.28 -6.47 25.93
N ASP A 189 3.40 -7.18 26.65
CA ASP A 189 3.77 -7.97 27.82
C ASP A 189 4.78 -9.09 27.48
N ALA A 190 4.66 -9.67 26.29
CA ALA A 190 5.56 -10.72 25.82
C ALA A 190 6.92 -10.21 25.32
N LEU A 191 6.98 -8.96 24.86
CA LEU A 191 8.21 -8.29 24.38
C LEU A 191 8.92 -7.48 25.46
N ALA A 192 8.26 -7.18 26.58
CA ALA A 192 8.92 -6.60 27.74
C ALA A 192 10.04 -7.55 28.19
N PRO A 193 11.28 -7.08 28.37
CA PRO A 193 12.35 -7.93 28.85
C PRO A 193 11.89 -8.55 30.16
N ARG A 194 11.77 -9.88 30.20
CA ARG A 194 11.52 -10.60 31.45
C ARG A 194 12.57 -10.09 32.42
N LYS A 195 12.13 -9.44 33.51
CA LYS A 195 13.02 -9.11 34.62
C LYS A 195 13.79 -10.39 34.93
N SER A 196 15.09 -10.39 34.68
CA SER A 196 15.94 -11.46 35.19
C SER A 196 15.84 -11.33 36.71
N TYR A 197 15.02 -12.18 37.31
CA TYR A 197 15.21 -12.48 38.72
C TYR A 197 16.51 -13.27 38.76
N GLY A 198 17.62 -12.53 38.87
CA GLY A 198 18.91 -13.11 39.12
C GLY A 198 18.84 -13.94 40.40
N ARG A 199 19.10 -15.23 40.26
CA ARG A 199 19.70 -16.07 41.28
C ARG A 199 20.60 -17.08 40.59
#